data_AF-A0A7J7CLV2-F1
#
_entry.id   AF-A0A7J7CLV2-F1
#
_cell.length_a   1.000
_cell.length_b   1.000
_cell.length_c   1.000
_cell.angle_alpha   90.00
_cell.angle_beta   90.00
_cell.angle_gamma   90.00
#
_symmetry.space_group_name_H-M   'P 1'
#
loop_
_entity.id
_entity.type
_entity.pdbx_description
1 polymer ?
#
loop_
_entity_poly.entity_id
_entity_poly.type
_entity_poly.pdbx_seq_one_letter_code
_entity_poly.pdbx_strand_id
1 'polypeptide(L)'
;MGRIPRKKVTFHRRKQSLMKKASELSTLCGIDACAIISNSYEDQHEVWPSNEEIQPILSRFRNLSEMEKGKNKVDDVRFVQLRIDKAKNQLQKLCKAVREQEIIDRCHV
;
A
#
# COMPACT_ATOMS: atom_id res chain seq x y z
N MET A 1 -5.43 17.14 -29.16
CA MET A 1 -4.73 16.74 -27.91
C MET A 1 -5.33 15.42 -27.42
N GLY A 2 -4.52 14.38 -27.18
CA GLY A 2 -5.01 13.06 -26.76
C GLY A 2 -5.49 13.03 -25.30
N ARG A 3 -6.53 12.25 -25.01
CA ARG A 3 -7.05 12.06 -23.64
C ARG A 3 -6.02 11.33 -22.77
N ILE A 4 -5.58 11.94 -21.67
CA ILE A 4 -4.69 11.28 -20.70
C ILE A 4 -5.47 10.18 -19.96
N PRO A 5 -4.94 8.94 -19.86
CA PRO A 5 -5.60 7.86 -19.12
C PRO A 5 -5.81 8.21 -17.63
N ARG A 6 -7.00 7.95 -17.09
CA ARG A 6 -7.31 8.17 -15.66
C ARG A 6 -6.34 7.47 -14.72
N LYS A 7 -5.81 6.30 -15.13
CA LYS A 7 -4.78 5.56 -14.40
C LYS A 7 -3.49 6.38 -14.27
N LYS A 8 -3.04 7.02 -15.36
CA LYS A 8 -1.82 7.86 -15.37
C LYS A 8 -1.96 9.07 -14.44
N VAL A 9 -3.11 9.74 -14.46
CA VAL A 9 -3.40 10.88 -13.55
C VAL A 9 -3.41 10.42 -12.08
N THR A 10 -4.09 9.30 -11.80
CA THR A 10 -4.18 8.76 -10.44
C THR A 10 -2.81 8.32 -9.92
N PHE A 11 -1.98 7.73 -10.78
CA PHE A 11 -0.62 7.33 -10.46
C PHE A 11 0.22 8.54 -10.03
N HIS A 12 0.27 9.60 -10.83
CA HIS A 12 1.06 10.79 -10.51
C HIS A 12 0.66 11.43 -9.17
N ARG A 13 -0.66 11.58 -8.94
CA ARG A 13 -1.16 12.14 -7.68
C ARG A 13 -0.82 11.26 -6.47
N ARG A 14 -0.96 9.94 -6.59
CA ARG A 14 -0.66 9.01 -5.50
C ARG A 14 0.85 8.90 -5.23
N LYS A 15 1.67 8.93 -6.28
CA LYS A 15 3.13 8.94 -6.21
C LYS A 15 3.64 10.12 -5.39
N GLN A 16 3.22 11.34 -5.74
CA GLN A 16 3.56 12.56 -4.99
C GLN A 16 3.08 12.49 -3.54
N SER A 17 1.84 12.04 -3.31
CA SER A 17 1.31 11.88 -1.95
C SER A 17 2.10 10.85 -1.13
N LEU A 18 2.55 9.76 -1.74
CA LEU A 18 3.32 8.71 -1.07
C LEU A 18 4.68 9.24 -0.64
N MET A 19 5.41 9.93 -1.53
CA MET A 19 6.70 10.53 -1.21
C MET A 19 6.59 11.56 -0.09
N LYS A 20 5.57 12.43 -0.13
CA LYS A 20 5.30 13.39 0.94
C LYS A 20 5.06 12.67 2.28
N LYS A 21 4.23 11.63 2.29
CA LYS A 21 3.94 10.86 3.50
C LYS A 21 5.15 10.11 4.04
N ALA A 22 6.02 9.60 3.16
CA ALA A 22 7.27 8.97 3.56
C ALA A 22 8.22 9.98 4.22
N SER A 23 8.34 11.18 3.66
CA SER A 23 9.12 12.28 4.24
C SER A 23 8.57 12.73 5.60
N GLU A 24 7.25 12.93 5.71
CA GLU A 24 6.59 13.25 6.99
C GLU A 24 6.85 12.16 8.03
N LEU A 25 6.67 10.87 7.68
CA LEU A 25 6.87 9.75 8.59
C LEU A 25 8.33 9.64 9.06
N SER A 26 9.28 9.74 8.14
CA SER A 26 10.72 9.72 8.46
C SER A 26 11.08 10.84 9.43
N THR A 27 10.61 12.05 9.17
CA THR A 27 10.90 13.24 9.99
C THR A 27 10.24 13.15 11.37
N LEU A 28 8.95 12.83 11.43
CA LEU A 28 8.18 12.83 12.67
C LEU A 28 8.56 11.67 13.59
N CYS A 29 8.93 10.52 13.04
CA CYS A 29 9.27 9.33 13.81
C CYS A 29 10.78 9.13 13.99
N GLY A 30 11.63 9.94 13.34
CA GLY A 30 13.08 9.78 13.37
C GLY A 30 13.54 8.44 12.82
N ILE A 31 12.86 7.93 11.79
CA ILE A 31 13.18 6.64 11.16
C ILE A 31 13.84 6.82 9.81
N ASP A 32 14.73 5.91 9.46
CA ASP A 32 15.23 5.76 8.10
C ASP A 32 14.14 5.16 7.22
N ALA A 33 13.72 5.89 6.20
CA ALA A 33 12.76 5.41 5.21
C ALA A 33 13.22 5.81 3.80
N CYS A 34 12.87 4.98 2.82
CA CYS A 34 13.08 5.27 1.41
C CYS A 34 11.92 4.71 0.58
N ALA A 35 11.72 5.27 -0.62
CA ALA A 35 10.75 4.76 -1.57
C ALA A 35 11.38 4.63 -2.95
N ILE A 36 11.17 3.48 -3.59
CA ILE A 36 11.55 3.20 -4.98
C ILE A 36 10.27 2.86 -5.72
N ILE A 37 9.86 3.71 -6.66
CA ILE A 37 8.58 3.60 -7.35
C ILE A 37 8.83 3.35 -8.83
N SER A 38 8.34 2.21 -9.30
CA SER A 38 8.40 1.80 -10.70
C SER A 38 7.07 2.05 -11.39
N ASN A 39 7.11 2.39 -12.67
CA ASN A 39 5.92 2.61 -13.47
C ASN A 39 6.12 2.02 -14.87
N SER A 40 5.05 1.55 -15.50
CA SER A 40 5.06 1.12 -16.90
C SER A 40 4.82 2.26 -17.89
N TYR A 41 4.55 3.49 -17.41
CA TYR A 41 4.32 4.66 -18.26
C TYR A 41 5.54 5.58 -18.42
N GLU A 42 6.60 5.35 -17.65
CA GLU A 42 7.83 6.13 -17.59
C GLU A 42 9.01 5.13 -17.55
N ASP A 43 10.07 5.39 -18.33
CA ASP A 43 11.23 4.49 -18.40
C ASP A 43 12.14 4.57 -17.15
N GLN A 44 11.88 5.53 -16.26
CA GLN A 44 12.69 5.77 -15.07
C GLN A 44 11.92 5.46 -13.77
N HIS A 45 12.61 4.79 -12.86
CA HIS A 45 12.17 4.64 -11.48
C HIS A 45 12.38 5.96 -10.74
N GLU A 46 11.39 6.37 -9.96
CA GLU A 46 11.54 7.54 -9.10
C GLU A 46 11.93 7.09 -7.69
N VAL A 47 12.89 7.81 -7.13
CA VAL A 47 13.53 7.46 -5.85
C VAL A 47 13.42 8.64 -4.91
N TRP A 48 13.07 8.36 -3.66
CA TRP A 48 13.10 9.32 -2.56
C TRP A 48 13.90 8.73 -1.38
N PRO A 49 14.75 9.50 -0.68
CA PRO A 49 14.98 10.96 -0.81
C PRO A 49 15.81 11.37 -2.03
N SER A 50 16.98 10.75 -2.21
CA SER A 50 17.84 10.87 -3.40
C SER A 50 18.61 9.56 -3.58
N ASN A 51 19.17 9.33 -4.77
CA ASN A 51 19.91 8.09 -5.05
C ASN A 51 21.10 7.85 -4.12
N GLU A 52 21.75 8.91 -3.64
CA GLU A 52 22.88 8.86 -2.72
C GLU A 52 22.41 8.58 -1.29
N GLU A 53 21.37 9.28 -0.84
CA GLU A 53 20.83 9.15 0.51
C GLU A 53 20.18 7.78 0.77
N ILE A 54 19.68 7.10 -0.27
CA ILE A 54 19.11 5.76 -0.10
C ILE A 54 20.19 4.66 0.02
N GLN A 55 21.44 4.89 -0.41
CA GLN A 55 22.46 3.81 -0.40
C GLN A 55 22.74 3.27 1.01
N PRO A 56 22.94 4.11 2.05
CA PRO A 56 23.14 3.63 3.41
C PRO A 56 21.90 2.88 3.94
N ILE A 57 20.70 3.35 3.61
CA ILE A 57 19.43 2.72 4.01
C ILE A 57 19.31 1.32 3.38
N LEU A 58 19.57 1.21 2.08
CA LEU A 58 19.56 -0.06 1.37
C LEU A 58 20.65 -1.01 1.86
N SER A 59 21.85 -0.51 2.15
CA SER A 59 22.93 -1.31 2.72
C SER A 59 22.53 -1.90 4.07
N ARG A 60 22.02 -1.07 4.99
CA ARG A 60 21.47 -1.53 6.28
C ARG A 60 20.37 -2.58 6.08
N PHE A 61 19.42 -2.32 5.19
CA PHE A 61 18.34 -3.26 4.90
C PHE A 61 18.84 -4.61 4.36
N ARG A 62 19.82 -4.61 3.45
CA ARG A 62 20.40 -5.84 2.89
C ARG A 62 21.11 -6.69 3.94
N ASN A 63 21.73 -6.04 4.93
CA ASN A 63 22.47 -6.69 6.02
C ASN A 63 21.57 -7.28 7.12
N LEU A 64 20.25 -6.98 7.12
CA LEU A 64 19.30 -7.62 8.03
C LEU A 64 19.14 -9.11 7.71
N SER A 65 18.83 -9.92 8.73
CA SER A 65 18.44 -11.32 8.51
C SER A 65 17.13 -11.43 7.73
N GLU A 66 16.89 -12.56 7.06
CA GLU A 66 15.63 -12.78 6.33
C GLU A 66 14.41 -12.75 7.25
N MET A 67 14.57 -13.19 8.50
CA MET A 67 13.53 -13.08 9.52
C MET A 67 13.19 -11.62 9.83
N GLU A 68 14.19 -10.75 9.99
CA GLU A 68 13.98 -9.32 10.24
C GLU A 68 13.36 -8.60 9.04
N LYS A 69 13.84 -8.90 7.83
CA LYS A 69 13.24 -8.39 6.58
C LYS A 69 11.79 -8.82 6.44
N GLY A 70 11.46 -10.05 6.86
CA GLY A 70 10.16 -10.67 6.68
C GLY A 70 9.06 -10.18 7.61
N LYS A 71 9.37 -9.62 8.80
CA LYS A 71 8.38 -9.28 9.84
C LYS A 71 7.18 -8.49 9.33
N ASN A 72 7.42 -7.51 8.45
CA ASN A 72 6.39 -6.64 7.88
C ASN A 72 6.48 -6.52 6.35
N LYS A 73 7.09 -7.51 5.68
CA LYS A 73 7.20 -7.51 4.22
C LYS A 73 5.84 -7.80 3.60
N VAL A 74 5.45 -6.96 2.64
CA VAL A 74 4.31 -7.22 1.76
C VAL A 74 4.85 -7.36 0.34
N ASP A 75 4.86 -8.60 -0.15
CA ASP A 75 5.11 -8.92 -1.55
C ASP A 75 3.80 -9.15 -2.30
N ASP A 76 3.88 -9.55 -3.57
CA ASP A 76 2.71 -9.77 -4.42
C ASP A 76 1.78 -10.86 -3.88
N VAL A 77 2.36 -11.96 -3.36
CA VAL A 77 1.58 -13.06 -2.79
C VAL A 77 0.84 -12.59 -1.54
N ARG A 78 1.54 -11.92 -0.63
CA ARG A 78 0.95 -11.37 0.59
C ARG A 78 -0.10 -10.31 0.26
N PHE A 79 0.15 -9.46 -0.74
CA PHE A 79 -0.80 -8.44 -1.18
C PHE A 79 -2.10 -9.07 -1.69
N VAL A 80 -2.02 -10.08 -2.55
CA VAL A 80 -3.20 -10.80 -3.05
C VAL A 80 -3.95 -11.46 -1.89
N GLN A 81 -3.25 -12.09 -0.95
CA GLN A 81 -3.88 -12.67 0.23
C GLN A 81 -4.65 -11.63 1.06
N LEU A 82 -4.03 -10.46 1.33
CA LEU A 82 -4.69 -9.35 2.02
C LEU A 82 -5.95 -8.87 1.30
N ARG A 83 -5.94 -8.88 -0.04
CA ARG A 83 -7.10 -8.53 -0.87
C ARG A 83 -8.23 -9.56 -0.74
N ILE A 84 -7.89 -10.85 -0.72
CA ILE A 84 -8.84 -11.95 -0.52
C ILE A 84 -9.46 -11.85 0.87
N ASP A 85 -8.64 -11.68 1.91
CA ASP A 85 -9.12 -11.59 3.29
C ASP A 85 -10.02 -10.38 3.49
N LYS A 86 -9.68 -9.25 2.89
CA LYS A 86 -10.55 -8.07 2.87
C LYS A 86 -11.91 -8.36 2.24
N ALA A 87 -11.95 -9.04 1.10
CA ALA A 87 -13.20 -9.40 0.43
C ALA A 87 -14.03 -10.37 1.29
N LYS A 88 -13.41 -11.38 1.90
CA LYS A 88 -14.07 -12.31 2.85
C LYS A 88 -14.68 -11.56 4.03
N ASN A 89 -13.95 -10.62 4.62
CA ASN A 89 -14.44 -9.80 5.72
C ASN A 89 -15.63 -8.91 5.30
N GLN A 90 -15.62 -8.38 4.09
CA GLN A 90 -16.77 -7.62 3.55
C GLN A 90 -17.99 -8.51 3.37
N LEU A 91 -17.80 -9.73 2.83
CA LEU A 91 -18.87 -10.71 2.67
C LEU A 91 -19.48 -11.09 4.03
N GLN A 92 -18.65 -11.39 5.03
CA GLN A 92 -19.12 -11.73 6.37
C GLN A 92 -19.98 -10.61 6.99
N LYS A 93 -19.57 -9.34 6.83
CA LYS A 93 -20.34 -8.19 7.32
C LYS A 93 -21.71 -8.08 6.63
N LEU A 94 -21.76 -8.30 5.31
CA LEU A 94 -23.01 -8.29 4.56
C LEU A 94 -23.94 -9.44 5.00
N CYS A 95 -23.42 -10.66 5.12
CA CYS A 95 -24.21 -11.80 5.61
C CYS A 95 -24.77 -11.56 7.01
N LYS A 96 -24.00 -10.92 7.90
CA LYS A 96 -24.48 -10.56 9.24
C LYS A 96 -25.62 -9.55 9.17
N ALA A 97 -25.46 -8.49 8.36
CA ALA A 97 -26.49 -7.47 8.19
C ALA A 97 -27.78 -8.04 7.59
N VAL A 98 -27.68 -8.94 6.60
CA VAL A 98 -28.83 -9.65 6.03
C VAL A 98 -29.53 -10.47 7.10
N ARG A 99 -28.80 -11.27 7.88
CA ARG A 99 -29.37 -12.09 8.95
C ARG A 99 -30.07 -11.25 10.03
N GLU A 100 -29.48 -10.11 10.41
CA GLU A 100 -30.09 -9.17 11.36
C GLU A 100 -31.40 -8.62 10.80
N GLN A 101 -31.44 -8.22 9.52
CA GLN A 101 -32.65 -7.74 8.87
C GLN A 101 -33.75 -8.82 8.82
N GLU A 102 -33.41 -10.06 8.48
CA GLU A 102 -34.39 -11.15 8.46
C GLU A 102 -34.99 -11.48 9.83
N ILE A 103 -34.26 -11.22 10.93
CA ILE A 103 -34.80 -11.37 12.30
C ILE A 103 -35.77 -10.23 12.59
N ILE A 104 -35.40 -8.99 12.25
CA ILE A 104 -36.24 -7.81 12.40
C ILE A 104 -37.55 -8.00 11.62
N ASP A 105 -37.48 -8.39 10.36
CA ASP A 105 -38.65 -8.57 9.51
C ASP A 105 -39.59 -9.66 10.05
N ARG A 106 -39.04 -10.73 10.66
CA ARG A 106 -39.84 -11.79 11.29
C ARG A 106 -40.52 -11.38 12.59
N CYS A 107 -40.00 -10.39 13.32
CA CYS A 107 -40.60 -9.90 14.57
C CYS A 107 -41.71 -8.86 14.35
N HIS A 108 -41.85 -8.32 13.13
CA HIS A 108 -42.88 -7.34 12.77
C HIS A 108 -44.10 -7.96 12.05
N VAL A 109 -44.20 -9.28 12.03
CA VAL A 109 -45.37 -10.08 11.60
C VAL A 109 -46.01 -10.71 12.82
#